data_AF-A0A6A4X5Q3-F1
#
_entry.id   AF-A0A6A4X5Q3-F1
#
_cell.length_a   1.000
_cell.length_b   1.000
_cell.length_c   1.000
_cell.angle_alpha   90.00
_cell.angle_beta   90.00
_cell.angle_gamma   90.00
#
_symmetry.space_group_name_H-M   'P 1'
#
loop_
_entity.id
_entity.type
_entity.pdbx_description
1 polymer ?
#
loop_
_entity_poly.entity_id
_entity_poly.type
_entity_poly.pdbx_seq_one_letter_code
_entity_poly.pdbx_strand_id
1 'polypeptide(L)'
;MVMRNHYHNHWFPERPFKGSGYRCIRINGQMDPLVAAAGASCGLDAVFLRSLFPSELTLWVDPHEVSYRIGENGSVCVLLDERARPEPAKKDRMRSAYGNFGGWAPEPVSACAFS
;
A
#
# COMPACT_ATOMS: atom_id res chain seq x y z
N MET A 1 -2.75 15.10 7.66
CA MET A 1 -2.08 14.43 8.80
C MET A 1 -2.96 13.40 9.53
N VAL A 2 -4.22 13.19 9.12
CA VAL A 2 -5.23 12.37 9.84
C VAL A 2 -4.76 10.94 10.14
N MET A 3 -4.33 10.19 9.12
CA MET A 3 -3.87 8.80 9.31
C MET A 3 -2.60 8.70 10.16
N ARG A 4 -1.61 9.57 9.92
CA ARG A 4 -0.36 9.57 10.70
C ARG A 4 -0.61 9.76 12.19
N ASN A 5 -1.48 10.70 12.56
CA ASN A 5 -1.86 10.92 13.94
C ASN A 5 -2.67 9.76 14.50
N HIS A 6 -3.55 9.16 13.70
CA HIS A 6 -4.33 7.99 14.13
C HIS A 6 -3.42 6.80 14.47
N TYR A 7 -2.36 6.57 13.69
CA TYR A 7 -1.48 5.40 13.84
C TYR A 7 -0.37 5.54 14.86
N HIS A 8 -0.13 6.73 15.43
CA HIS A 8 1.09 7.04 16.20
C HIS A 8 1.42 6.03 17.32
N ASN A 9 0.44 5.61 18.12
CA ASN A 9 0.60 4.62 19.20
C ASN A 9 0.26 3.18 18.78
N HIS A 10 -0.05 2.99 17.51
CA HIS A 10 -0.45 1.71 16.94
C HIS A 10 0.44 1.37 15.75
N TRP A 11 1.73 1.73 15.78
CA TRP A 11 2.69 1.39 14.73
C TRP A 11 3.87 0.63 15.35
N PHE A 12 3.99 -0.67 15.04
CA PHE A 12 4.98 -1.56 15.67
C PHE A 12 5.79 -2.29 14.59
N PRO A 13 6.90 -1.73 14.08
CA PRO A 13 7.70 -2.35 13.02
C PRO A 13 8.18 -3.77 13.34
N GLU A 14 8.51 -4.05 14.61
CA GLU A 14 8.99 -5.35 15.07
C GLU A 14 7.86 -6.39 15.17
N ARG A 15 6.60 -5.94 15.19
CA ARG A 15 5.40 -6.78 15.22
C ARG A 15 4.37 -6.20 14.25
N PRO A 16 4.58 -6.28 12.91
CA PRO A 16 3.80 -5.52 11.92
C PRO A 16 2.28 -5.69 12.05
N PHE A 17 1.82 -6.91 12.31
CA PHE A 17 0.41 -7.22 12.42
C PHE A 17 -0.24 -6.79 13.74
N LYS A 18 0.55 -6.38 14.75
CA LYS A 18 0.00 -5.83 16.00
C LYS A 18 -0.71 -4.51 15.68
N GLY A 19 -2.01 -4.43 15.97
CA GLY A 19 -2.82 -3.26 15.66
C GLY A 19 -3.25 -3.13 14.20
N SER A 20 -3.01 -4.14 13.35
CA SER A 20 -3.41 -4.11 11.93
C SER A 20 -4.92 -3.85 11.77
N GLY A 21 -5.77 -4.50 12.56
CA GLY A 21 -7.21 -4.24 12.56
C GLY A 21 -7.62 -2.82 12.98
N TYR A 22 -6.83 -2.15 13.82
CA TYR A 22 -7.06 -0.74 14.22
C TYR A 22 -6.69 0.23 13.09
N ARG A 23 -5.62 -0.07 12.34
CA ARG A 23 -5.17 0.73 11.20
C ARG A 23 -5.93 0.42 9.90
N CYS A 24 -6.67 -0.69 9.89
CA CYS A 24 -7.43 -1.15 8.73
C CYS A 24 -8.45 -0.09 8.31
N ILE A 25 -8.43 0.27 7.04
CA ILE A 25 -9.44 1.13 6.42
C ILE A 25 -10.49 0.22 5.81
N ARG A 26 -11.73 0.32 6.28
CA ARG A 26 -12.83 -0.54 5.82
C ARG A 26 -14.00 0.28 5.32
N ILE A 27 -14.41 0.01 4.09
CA ILE A 27 -15.64 0.52 3.50
C ILE A 27 -16.53 -0.69 3.23
N ASN A 28 -17.62 -0.82 3.99
CA ASN A 28 -18.64 -1.85 3.76
C ASN A 28 -19.98 -1.37 4.31
N GLY A 29 -20.92 -1.00 3.45
CA GLY A 29 -22.16 -0.33 3.84
C GLY A 29 -21.95 1.11 4.36
N GLN A 30 -20.93 1.33 5.20
CA GLN A 30 -20.51 2.59 5.79
C GLN A 30 -19.11 3.00 5.33
N MET A 31 -18.84 4.30 5.32
CA MET A 31 -17.52 4.87 5.01
C MET A 31 -16.61 4.78 6.24
N ASP A 32 -15.33 4.51 6.01
CA ASP A 32 -14.32 4.57 7.06
C ASP A 32 -14.25 5.99 7.67
N PRO A 33 -14.26 6.16 9.00
CA PRO A 33 -14.27 7.48 9.63
C PRO A 33 -13.06 8.35 9.27
N LEU A 34 -11.88 7.78 9.04
CA LEU A 34 -10.68 8.54 8.66
C LEU A 34 -10.80 9.05 7.23
N VAL A 35 -11.33 8.22 6.32
CA VAL A 35 -11.59 8.60 4.93
C VAL A 35 -12.69 9.64 4.86
N ALA A 36 -13.78 9.47 5.62
CA ALA A 36 -14.87 10.44 5.73
C ALA A 36 -14.38 11.80 6.25
N ALA A 37 -13.58 11.80 7.33
CA ALA A 37 -12.99 13.02 7.88
C ALA A 37 -12.05 13.72 6.88
N ALA A 38 -11.23 12.95 6.16
CA ALA A 38 -10.36 13.48 5.11
C ALA A 38 -11.17 14.09 3.97
N GLY A 39 -12.20 13.40 3.47
CA GLY A 39 -13.07 13.91 2.42
C GLY A 39 -13.82 15.18 2.84
N ALA A 40 -14.37 15.21 4.05
CA ALA A 40 -15.01 16.39 4.61
C ALA A 40 -14.05 17.58 4.72
N SER A 41 -12.79 17.35 5.13
CA SER A 41 -11.78 18.41 5.18
C SER A 41 -11.41 18.98 3.79
N CYS A 42 -11.68 18.22 2.73
CA CYS A 42 -11.53 18.65 1.34
C CYS A 42 -12.82 19.23 0.75
N GLY A 43 -13.92 19.32 1.51
CA GLY A 43 -15.21 19.81 1.02
C GLY A 43 -15.97 18.81 0.12
N LEU A 44 -15.65 17.52 0.20
CA LEU A 44 -16.36 16.49 -0.56
C LEU A 44 -17.65 16.09 0.15
N ASP A 45 -18.74 16.06 -0.61
CA ASP A 45 -20.01 15.47 -0.15
C ASP A 45 -19.84 13.98 0.16
N ALA A 46 -20.55 13.48 1.17
CA ALA A 46 -20.40 12.11 1.64
C ALA A 46 -20.88 11.06 0.61
N VAL A 47 -21.95 11.36 -0.14
CA VAL A 47 -22.48 10.48 -1.19
C VAL A 47 -21.52 10.45 -2.36
N PHE A 48 -21.03 11.62 -2.77
CA PHE A 48 -20.00 11.71 -3.81
C PHE A 48 -18.71 10.99 -3.39
N LEU A 49 -18.23 11.20 -2.17
CA LEU A 49 -17.05 10.50 -1.67
C LEU A 49 -17.24 8.98 -1.70
N ARG A 50 -18.42 8.49 -1.30
CA ARG A 50 -18.73 7.06 -1.35
C ARG A 50 -18.73 6.50 -2.77
N SER A 51 -19.18 7.26 -3.77
CA SER A 51 -19.21 6.79 -5.15
C SER A 51 -17.81 6.61 -5.77
N LEU A 52 -16.77 7.18 -5.17
CA LEU A 52 -15.38 7.03 -5.62
C LEU A 52 -14.74 5.69 -5.21
N PHE A 53 -15.33 4.97 -4.25
CA PHE A 53 -14.76 3.73 -3.72
C PHE A 53 -15.61 2.51 -4.07
N PRO A 54 -15.00 1.30 -4.13
CA PRO A 54 -15.76 0.05 -4.18
C PRO A 54 -16.77 -0.06 -3.02
N SER A 55 -17.87 -0.79 -3.25
CA SER A 55 -18.91 -1.01 -2.23
C SER A 55 -18.35 -1.71 -0.98
N GLU A 56 -17.38 -2.60 -1.19
CA GLU A 56 -16.69 -3.41 -0.20
C GLU A 56 -15.19 -3.33 -0.43
N LEU A 57 -14.49 -2.53 0.38
CA LEU A 57 -13.04 -2.38 0.37
C LEU A 57 -12.50 -2.65 1.77
N THR A 58 -11.44 -3.44 1.87
CA THR A 58 -10.63 -3.57 3.08
C THR A 58 -9.18 -3.30 2.69
N LEU A 59 -8.53 -2.34 3.36
CA LEU A 59 -7.14 -1.94 3.11
C LEU A 59 -6.37 -2.02 4.43
N TRP A 60 -5.30 -2.82 4.44
CA TRP A 60 -4.37 -2.94 5.55
C TRP A 60 -3.14 -2.09 5.28
N VAL A 61 -2.79 -1.26 6.26
CA VAL A 61 -1.60 -0.41 6.23
C VAL A 61 -0.73 -0.85 7.39
N ASP A 62 0.19 -1.76 7.11
CA ASP A 62 1.05 -2.40 8.10
C ASP A 62 2.52 -2.02 7.85
N PRO A 63 3.39 -2.09 8.87
CA PRO A 63 4.82 -1.92 8.66
C PRO A 63 5.35 -2.86 7.57
N HIS A 64 5.97 -2.27 6.56
CA HIS A 64 6.56 -2.92 5.39
C HIS A 64 5.57 -3.51 4.37
N GLU A 65 4.27 -3.43 4.60
CA GLU A 65 3.27 -4.02 3.70
C GLU A 65 2.01 -3.16 3.63
N VAL A 66 1.53 -2.93 2.40
CA VAL A 66 0.19 -2.40 2.15
C VAL A 66 -0.53 -3.37 1.24
N SER A 67 -1.66 -3.87 1.69
CA SER A 67 -2.46 -4.88 0.97
C SER A 67 -3.94 -4.56 1.07
N TYR A 68 -4.72 -5.01 0.10
CA TYR A 68 -6.16 -4.72 0.04
C TYR A 68 -6.95 -5.92 -0.44
N ARG A 69 -8.26 -5.87 -0.19
CA ARG A 69 -9.26 -6.79 -0.71
C ARG A 69 -10.48 -6.00 -1.16
N ILE A 70 -11.04 -6.38 -2.31
CA ILE A 70 -12.32 -5.87 -2.81
C ILE A 70 -13.34 -7.01 -2.77
N GLY A 71 -14.50 -6.76 -2.15
CA GLY A 71 -15.51 -7.78 -1.89
C GLY A 71 -15.20 -8.63 -0.65
N GLU A 72 -16.24 -9.13 0.02
CA GLU A 72 -16.06 -10.01 1.20
C GLU A 72 -15.33 -11.33 0.87
N ASN A 73 -15.59 -11.87 -0.32
CA ASN A 73 -14.97 -13.11 -0.83
C ASN A 73 -13.79 -12.85 -1.80
N GLY A 74 -13.31 -11.62 -1.90
CA GLY A 74 -12.21 -11.28 -2.80
C GLY A 74 -10.85 -11.81 -2.31
N SER A 75 -9.94 -11.97 -3.26
CA SER A 75 -8.52 -12.25 -2.97
C SER A 75 -7.84 -11.03 -2.34
N VAL A 76 -6.86 -11.28 -1.47
CA VAL A 76 -5.98 -10.23 -0.96
C VAL A 76 -4.88 -9.97 -1.99
N CYS A 77 -4.72 -8.71 -2.37
CA CYS A 77 -3.69 -8.25 -3.28
C CYS A 77 -2.72 -7.31 -2.54
N VAL A 78 -1.42 -7.45 -2.80
CA VAL A 78 -0.37 -6.66 -2.17
C VAL A 78 -0.03 -5.47 -3.08
N LEU A 79 -0.21 -4.26 -2.58
CA LEU A 79 0.15 -3.02 -3.29
C LEU A 79 1.62 -2.65 -3.06
N LEU A 80 2.10 -2.89 -1.84
CA LEU A 80 3.48 -2.63 -1.45
C LEU A 80 3.94 -3.77 -0.55
N ASP A 81 5.09 -4.34 -0.89
CA ASP A 81 5.89 -5.15 0.02
C ASP A 81 7.32 -4.61 -0.03
N GLU A 82 7.73 -3.94 1.05
CA GLU A 82 9.09 -3.40 1.15
C GLU A 82 10.14 -4.52 1.29
N ARG A 83 9.74 -5.69 1.78
CA ARG A 83 10.63 -6.85 1.99
C ARG A 83 10.93 -7.56 0.67
N ALA A 84 10.03 -7.42 -0.31
CA ALA A 84 10.21 -7.94 -1.66
C ALA A 84 11.07 -7.03 -2.55
N ARG A 85 11.43 -5.82 -2.10
CA ARG A 85 12.33 -4.97 -2.88
C ARG A 85 13.73 -5.58 -2.89
N PRO A 86 14.33 -5.81 -4.07
CA PRO A 86 15.74 -6.17 -4.12
C PRO A 86 16.53 -5.04 -3.47
N GLU A 87 17.38 -5.39 -2.51
CA GLU A 87 18.37 -4.46 -1.95
C GLU A 87 19.08 -3.75 -3.11
N PRO A 88 19.28 -2.42 -3.05
CA PRO A 88 20.04 -1.74 -4.08
C PRO A 88 21.39 -2.45 -4.21
N ALA A 89 21.67 -2.96 -5.40
CA ALA A 89 22.92 -3.66 -5.68
C ALA A 89 24.06 -2.84 -5.11
N LYS A 90 24.81 -3.41 -4.15
CA LYS A 90 26.05 -2.79 -3.67
C LYS A 90 26.88 -2.53 -4.91
N LYS A 91 27.11 -1.25 -5.23
CA LYS A 91 28.07 -0.88 -6.26
C LYS A 91 29.43 -1.32 -5.73
N ASP A 92 29.80 -2.57 -6.01
CA ASP A 92 31.16 -3.01 -5.82
C ASP A 92 32.03 -2.00 -6.57
N ARG A 93 32.89 -1.29 -5.83
CA ARG A 93 33.97 -0.48 -6.41
C ARG A 93 34.97 -1.44 -7.06
N MET A 94 34.55 -2.11 -8.14
CA MET A 94 35.43 -2.80 -9.04
C MET A 94 36.16 -1.70 -9.81
N ARG A 95 37.43 -1.49 -9.44
CA ARG A 95 38.34 -0.63 -10.22
C ARG A 95 38.27 -1.05 -11.69
N SER A 96 38.02 -0.04 -12.53
CA SER A 96 38.04 -0.06 -13.99
C SER A 96 39.12 -0.97 -14.57
N ALA A 97 38.70 -1.97 -15.36
CA ALA A 97 39.43 -2.47 -16.50
C ALA A 97 38.43 -3.11 -17.47
N TYR A 98 38.49 -2.72 -18.75
CA TYR A 98 37.64 -3.16 -19.88
C TYR A 98 36.21 -2.60 -19.82
N GLY A 99 35.67 -1.87 -20.80
CA GLY A 99 35.84 -1.95 -22.25
C GLY A 99 34.43 -2.12 -22.83
N ASN A 100 33.97 -1.11 -23.58
CA ASN A 100 32.77 -1.00 -24.42
C ASN A 100 32.05 -2.32 -24.81
N PHE A 101 30.71 -2.41 -24.70
CA PHE A 101 29.73 -2.89 -25.72
C PHE A 101 28.32 -3.05 -25.09
N GLY A 102 27.29 -2.70 -25.86
CA GLY A 102 25.93 -2.42 -25.38
C GLY A 102 25.04 -3.61 -25.00
N GLY A 103 23.83 -3.25 -24.55
CA GLY A 103 22.73 -4.18 -24.27
C GLY A 103 21.62 -3.46 -23.50
N TRP A 104 20.53 -3.12 -24.17
CA TRP A 104 19.29 -2.65 -23.54
C TRP A 104 18.59 -3.89 -22.95
N ALA A 105 18.38 -3.93 -21.64
CA ALA A 105 17.59 -4.95 -20.97
C ALA A 105 16.31 -4.29 -20.42
N PRO A 106 15.11 -4.83 -20.70
CA PRO A 106 13.87 -4.27 -20.17
C PRO A 106 13.65 -4.72 -18.72
N GLU A 107 13.17 -3.80 -17.88
CA GLU A 107 12.68 -4.06 -16.53
C GLU A 107 11.49 -5.06 -16.57
N PRO A 108 11.40 -6.05 -15.66
CA PRO A 108 10.18 -6.82 -15.52
C PRO A 108 9.13 -5.97 -14.77
N VAL A 109 8.13 -5.52 -15.52
CA VAL A 109 6.86 -5.05 -14.95
C VAL A 109 6.21 -6.20 -14.17
N SER A 110 6.02 -6.01 -12.87
CA SER A 110 5.28 -6.98 -12.04
C SER A 110 3.80 -6.93 -12.44
N ALA A 111 3.38 -7.92 -13.22
CA ALA A 111 2.01 -8.13 -13.63
C ALA A 111 1.25 -8.84 -12.50
N CYS A 112 0.46 -8.11 -11.73
CA CYS A 112 -0.64 -8.71 -10.98
C CYS A 112 -1.74 -9.10 -11.97
N ALA A 113 -1.77 -10.38 -12.36
CA ALA A 113 -2.86 -10.94 -13.14
C ALA A 113 -4.05 -11.24 -12.22
N PHE A 114 -5.21 -10.68 -12.55
CA PHE A 114 -6.49 -11.07 -11.98
C PHE A 114 -6.82 -12.52 -12.39
N SER A 115 -7.33 -13.30 -11.45
CA SER A 115 -8.14 -14.50 -11.71
C SER A 115 -9.26 -14.54 -10.69
#